data_AF-A0A3P7NYG3-F1
#
_entry.id   AF-A0A3P7NYG3-F1
#
_cell.length_a   1.000
_cell.length_b   1.000
_cell.length_c   1.000
_cell.angle_alpha   90.00
_cell.angle_beta   90.00
_cell.angle_gamma   90.00
#
_symmetry.space_group_name_H-M   'P 1'
#
loop_
_entity.id
_entity.type
_entity.pdbx_description
1 polymer ?
#
loop_
_entity_poly.entity_id
_entity_poly.type
_entity_poly.pdbx_seq_one_letter_code
_entity_poly.pdbx_strand_id
1 'polypeptide(L)' 'MNKKIAPIIVVGLLTLYLLGYLIMMLTGMMVDTPGVIKLVLGLIAVMIVIIIGALIYTLKIRLKEIDKEDDDDLSKY' A
#
# COMPACT_ATOMS: atom_id res chain seq x y z
N MET A 1 -17.72 -2.83 12.70
CA MET A 1 -16.30 -2.60 13.09
C MET A 1 -15.37 -3.79 12.83
N ASN A 2 -15.71 -5.02 13.25
CA ASN A 2 -14.83 -6.20 13.06
C ASN A 2 -14.49 -6.50 11.58
N LYS A 3 -15.43 -6.26 10.65
CA LYS A 3 -15.23 -6.43 9.20
C LYS A 3 -14.10 -5.55 8.62
N LYS A 4 -13.80 -4.40 9.26
CA LYS A 4 -12.79 -3.43 8.78
C LYS A 4 -11.36 -3.79 9.21
N ILE A 5 -11.20 -4.54 10.29
CA ILE A 5 -9.90 -4.82 10.91
C ILE A 5 -9.01 -5.63 9.96
N ALA A 6 -9.56 -6.68 9.35
CA ALA A 6 -8.83 -7.54 8.43
C ALA A 6 -8.20 -6.76 7.24
N PRO A 7 -8.96 -5.99 6.43
CA PRO A 7 -8.36 -5.26 5.31
C PRO A 7 -7.36 -4.18 5.77
N ILE A 8 -7.59 -3.52 6.92
CA ILE A 8 -6.64 -2.54 7.47
C ILE A 8 -5.29 -3.21 7.82
N ILE A 9 -5.33 -4.35 8.51
CA ILE A 9 -4.11 -5.08 8.90
C ILE A 9 -3.35 -5.54 7.66
N VAL A 10 -4.04 -6.14 6.69
CA VAL A 10 -3.41 -6.66 5.47
C VAL A 10 -2.75 -5.54 4.68
N VAL A 11 -3.47 -4.43 4.44
CA VAL A 11 -2.93 -3.29 3.71
C VAL A 11 -1.80 -2.61 4.49
N GLY A 12 -1.92 -2.53 5.83
CA GLY A 12 -0.87 -2.00 6.69
C GLY A 12 0.42 -2.81 6.61
N LEU A 13 0.34 -4.15 6.73
CA LEU A 13 1.50 -5.04 6.61
C LEU A 13 2.14 -4.98 5.22
N LEU A 14 1.34 -5.00 4.16
CA LEU A 14 1.85 -4.87 2.78
C LEU A 14 2.52 -3.52 2.54
N THR A 15 1.93 -2.44 3.06
CA THR A 15 2.51 -1.09 2.95
C THR A 15 3.85 -1.02 3.68
N LEU A 16 3.94 -1.53 4.91
CA LEU A 16 5.19 -1.58 5.67
C LEU A 16 6.26 -2.42 4.96
N TYR A 17 5.87 -3.58 4.43
CA TYR A 17 6.77 -4.44 3.66
C TYR A 17 7.34 -3.70 2.44
N LEU A 18 6.48 -3.06 1.64
CA LEU A 18 6.88 -2.30 0.45
C LEU A 18 7.74 -1.07 0.80
N LEU A 19 7.44 -0.38 1.89
CA LEU A 19 8.28 0.71 2.41
C LEU A 19 9.67 0.21 2.81
N GLY A 20 9.77 -0.97 3.40
CA GLY A 20 11.06 -1.61 3.70
C GLY A 20 11.90 -1.81 2.43
N TYR A 21 11.31 -2.34 1.35
CA TYR A 21 12.00 -2.47 0.06
C TYR A 21 12.37 -1.12 -0.55
N LEU A 22 11.51 -0.12 -0.43
CA LEU A 22 11.79 1.23 -0.92
C LEU A 22 13.03 1.81 -0.22
N ILE A 23 13.11 1.69 1.10
CA ILE A 23 14.27 2.14 1.89
C ILE A 23 15.53 1.37 1.49
N MET A 24 15.46 0.05 1.34
CA MET A 24 16.60 -0.77 0.88
C MET A 24 17.09 -0.34 -0.52
N MET A 25 16.18 -0.03 -1.44
CA MET A 25 16.57 0.45 -2.77
C MET A 25 17.22 1.83 -2.72
N LEU A 26 16.63 2.78 -1.98
CA LEU A 26 17.19 4.13 -1.86
C LEU A 26 18.57 4.12 -1.20
N THR A 27 18.76 3.30 -0.16
CA THR A 27 20.07 3.13 0.49
C THR A 27 21.07 2.43 -0.45
N GLY A 28 20.65 1.42 -1.21
CA GLY A 28 21.48 0.78 -2.24
C GLY A 28 21.91 1.72 -3.37
N MET A 29 21.14 2.76 -3.68
CA MET A 29 21.54 3.81 -4.63
C MET A 29 22.62 4.77 -4.09
N MET A 30 22.78 4.87 -2.77
CA MET A 30 23.82 5.70 -2.15
C MET A 30 25.21 5.06 -2.21
N VAL A 31 25.29 3.75 -2.50
CA VAL A 31 26.53 3.04 -2.75
C VAL A 31 27.01 3.32 -4.19
N ASP A 32 28.25 2.96 -4.50
CA ASP A 32 28.91 3.15 -5.80
C ASP A 32 28.34 2.21 -6.88
N THR A 33 27.04 2.33 -7.10
CA THR A 33 26.23 1.49 -7.98
C THR A 33 26.28 2.05 -9.40
N PRO A 34 26.52 1.22 -10.43
CA PRO A 34 26.52 1.66 -11.83
C PRO A 34 25.27 2.47 -12.21
N GLY A 35 25.44 3.52 -13.02
CA GLY A 35 24.35 4.46 -13.37
C GLY A 35 23.13 3.79 -14.00
N VAL A 36 23.33 2.77 -14.83
CA VAL A 36 22.23 1.98 -15.43
C VAL A 36 21.42 1.26 -14.35
N ILE A 37 22.07 0.67 -13.36
CA ILE A 37 21.41 -0.02 -12.24
C ILE A 37 20.64 0.99 -11.38
N LYS A 38 21.21 2.18 -11.12
CA LYS A 38 20.50 3.26 -10.41
C LYS A 38 19.22 3.69 -11.14
N LEU A 39 19.26 3.78 -12.47
CA LEU A 39 18.09 4.13 -13.29
C LEU A 39 16.99 3.07 -13.16
N VAL A 40 17.34 1.79 -13.29
CA VAL A 40 16.39 0.68 -13.13
C VAL A 40 15.79 0.65 -11.73
N LEU A 41 16.62 0.77 -10.68
CA LEU A 41 16.15 0.83 -9.30
C LEU A 41 15.25 2.06 -9.06
N GLY A 42 15.51 3.18 -9.73
CA GLY A 42 14.70 4.39 -9.66
C GLY A 42 13.29 4.17 -10.22
N LEU A 43 13.19 3.50 -11.37
CA LEU A 43 11.91 3.13 -11.96
C LEU A 43 11.13 2.17 -11.05
N ILE A 44 11.80 1.18 -10.45
CA ILE A 44 11.18 0.24 -9.51
C ILE A 44 10.69 0.99 -8.26
N ALA A 45 11.47 1.92 -7.71
CA ALA A 45 11.08 2.73 -6.57
C ALA A 45 9.81 3.56 -6.85
N VAL A 46 9.73 4.18 -8.03
CA VAL A 46 8.52 4.92 -8.46
C VAL A 46 7.31 3.99 -8.55
N MET A 47 7.47 2.80 -9.13
CA MET A 47 6.41 1.80 -9.21
C MET A 47 5.89 1.39 -7.82
N ILE A 48 6.80 1.19 -6.84
CA ILE A 48 6.42 0.86 -5.46
C ILE A 48 5.57 1.97 -4.83
N VAL A 49 5.95 3.23 -5.02
CA VAL A 49 5.18 4.37 -4.50
C VAL A 49 3.77 4.40 -5.09
N ILE A 50 3.63 4.14 -6.40
CA ILE A 50 2.33 4.06 -7.06
C ILE A 50 1.49 2.91 -6.48
N ILE A 51 2.10 1.74 -6.25
CA ILE A 51 1.42 0.58 -5.67
C ILE A 51 0.94 0.89 -4.26
N ILE A 52 1.76 1.54 -3.42
CA ILE A 52 1.35 1.95 -2.07
C ILE A 52 0.13 2.90 -2.14
N GLY A 53 0.17 3.89 -3.03
CA GLY A 53 -0.96 4.79 -3.26
C GLY A 53 -2.23 4.04 -3.67
N ALA A 54 -2.11 3.08 -4.59
CA ALA A 54 -3.22 2.24 -5.04
C ALA A 54 -3.78 1.38 -3.89
N LEU A 55 -2.93 0.76 -3.06
CA LEU A 55 -3.35 -0.03 -1.90
C LEU A 55 -4.17 0.79 -0.91
N ILE A 56 -3.72 2.01 -0.60
CA ILE A 56 -4.42 2.92 0.31
C ILE A 56 -5.76 3.36 -0.30
N TYR A 57 -5.79 3.64 -1.60
CA TYR A 57 -7.01 4.02 -2.30
C TYR A 57 -8.04 2.87 -2.30
N THR A 58 -7.61 1.65 -2.62
CA THR A 58 -8.45 0.46 -2.56
C THR A 58 -8.96 0.20 -1.14
N LEU A 59 -8.12 0.37 -0.12
CA LEU A 59 -8.56 0.26 1.28
C LEU A 59 -9.69 1.25 1.59
N LYS A 60 -9.56 2.52 1.18
CA LYS A 60 -10.62 3.52 1.38
C LYS A 60 -11.94 3.12 0.73
N ILE A 61 -11.90 2.59 -0.49
CA ILE A 61 -13.10 2.08 -1.17
C ILE A 61 -13.72 0.94 -0.37
N ARG A 62 -12.92 -0.06 0.02
CA ARG A 62 -13.42 -1.23 0.78
C ARG A 62 -14.01 -0.84 2.13
N LEU A 63 -13.40 0.10 2.84
CA LEU A 63 -13.95 0.58 4.11
C LEU A 63 -15.29 1.28 3.92
N LYS A 64 -15.45 2.04 2.83
CA LYS A 64 -16.72 2.69 2.47
C LYS A 64 -17.80 1.68 2.06
N GLU A 65 -17.43 0.61 1.35
CA GLU A 65 -18.35 -0.48 1.02
C GLU A 65 -18.87 -1.18 2.28
N ILE A 66 -17.97 -1.50 3.22
CA ILE A 66 -18.34 -2.12 4.51
C ILE A 66 -19.26 -1.19 5.32
N ASP A 67 -19.00 0.11 5.33
CA ASP A 67 -19.88 1.08 6.00
C ASP A 67 -21.28 1.09 5.40
N LYS A 68 -21.37 1.07 4.07
CA LYS A 68 -22.67 1.03 3.39
C LYS A 68 -23.43 -0.27 3.66
N GLU A 69 -22.75 -1.41 3.67
CA GLU A 69 -23.37 -2.70 4.02
C GLU A 69 -23.90 -2.71 5.45
N ASP A 70 -23.13 -2.17 6.41
CA ASP A 70 -23.56 -2.10 7.81
C ASP A 70 -24.77 -1.14 7.98
N ASP A 71 -24.84 -0.03 7.23
CA ASP A 71 -26.00 0.89 7.21
C ASP A 71 -27.26 0.27 6.60
N ASP A 72 -27.13 -0.42 5.45
CA ASP A 72 -28.26 -1.10 4.78
C ASP A 72 -28.85 -2.21 5.66
N ASP A 73 -28.00 -2.98 6.37
CA ASP A 73 -28.44 -4.01 7.32
C ASP A 73 -29.20 -3.41 8.52
N LEU A 74 -28.73 -2.29 9.07
CA LEU A 74 -29.39 -1.58 10.18
C LEU A 74 -30.75 -1.00 9.79
N SER A 75 -30.92 -0.53 8.55
CA SER A 75 -32.17 0.05 8.06
C SER A 75 -33.33 -0.97 7.95
N LYS A 76 -33.01 -2.26 8.01
CA LYS A 76 -33.93 -3.38 7.77
C LYS A 76 -34.62 -3.90 9.03
N TYR A 77 -34.32 -3.32 10.20
CA TYR A 77 -34.86 -3.66 11.52
C TYR A 77 -35.37 -2.39 12.22
#